data_AF-A0AAQ3H3J9-F1
#
_entry.id   AF-A0AAQ3H3J9-F1
#
_cell.length_a   1.000
_cell.length_b   1.000
_cell.length_c   1.000
_cell.angle_alpha   90.00
_cell.angle_beta   90.00
_cell.angle_gamma   90.00
#
_symmetry.space_group_name_H-M   'P 1'
#
loop_
_entity.id
_entity.type
_entity.pdbx_description
1 polymer ?
#
loop_
_entity_poly.entity_id
_entity_poly.type
_entity_poly.pdbx_seq_one_letter_code
_entity_poly.pdbx_strand_id
1 'polypeptide(L)'
;MKKPSDSNLKRIKAKTIGGALSQPAVELAVSVDYFAENKIFFALNNYVEGKIHNPGAGEAYLPEYHIEDEKDARIAEGSINGIREPFGEAFTYATEILDKYANYYGERLFDGLVTLLLDKDTSIYKVAATSWMNQDRTISIKVGKDDFSFKTLSDRSIIYHEVGHAINYQGVFVDENFAAAFAEAWCDVFACFFVNQNVNSFDEIDWSIGTGYVYPSFGSDKVRSLDHPENDVPKSTTRVDQITPDMKRYQKGGFIRYFYHQLVKKLSATMAVREALSTAYDLFYDLRKNAFSKSMKLEDFAGDIYKLYNKFGHKDKIPEHVLVEAMDDVGLDPVVTYRFYNGGGYVARIQVVYIDQQGETHTIDSHQVSVGIPTDVQIPIVGSESCTIFVQIDLEGFKTFKLLFPESFKSQWIKSWGTIFSPQAEIFPFE
;
A
#
# COMPACT_ATOMS: atom_id res chain seq x y z
N MET A 1 -8.95 -1.09 -47.73
CA MET A 1 -8.40 -1.85 -46.59
C MET A 1 -9.24 -3.11 -46.40
N LYS A 2 -8.67 -4.29 -46.64
CA LYS A 2 -9.36 -5.57 -46.40
C LYS A 2 -9.28 -5.89 -44.91
N LYS A 3 -10.39 -6.28 -44.29
CA LYS A 3 -10.38 -6.89 -42.95
C LYS A 3 -9.46 -8.13 -42.96
N PRO A 4 -8.64 -8.37 -41.93
CA PRO A 4 -7.90 -9.62 -41.83
C PRO A 4 -8.89 -10.79 -41.81
N SER A 5 -8.67 -11.81 -42.63
CA SER A 5 -9.49 -13.02 -42.62
C SER A 5 -9.11 -13.87 -41.41
N ASP A 6 -10.12 -14.43 -40.72
CA ASP A 6 -10.00 -15.37 -39.59
C ASP A 6 -9.20 -16.66 -39.90
N SER A 7 -8.63 -16.78 -41.11
CA SER A 7 -8.06 -18.02 -41.67
C SER A 7 -6.61 -18.29 -41.30
N ASN A 8 -5.90 -17.38 -40.62
CA ASN A 8 -4.46 -17.51 -40.38
C ASN A 8 -4.09 -17.71 -38.91
N LEU A 9 -5.09 -17.85 -38.03
CA LEU A 9 -4.90 -18.21 -36.62
C LEU A 9 -4.82 -19.73 -36.48
N LYS A 10 -3.64 -20.28 -36.20
CA LYS A 10 -3.56 -21.66 -35.66
C LYS A 10 -4.03 -21.64 -34.21
N ARG A 11 -5.36 -21.75 -34.01
CA ARG A 11 -5.93 -22.02 -32.68
C ARG A 11 -5.49 -23.40 -32.22
N ILE A 12 -4.58 -23.45 -31.26
CA ILE A 12 -4.43 -24.62 -30.40
C ILE A 12 -5.51 -24.46 -29.33
N LYS A 13 -6.45 -25.40 -29.23
CA LYS A 13 -7.44 -25.41 -28.15
C LYS A 13 -7.00 -26.42 -27.10
N ALA A 14 -6.53 -25.95 -25.96
CA ALA A 14 -6.46 -26.77 -24.76
C ALA A 14 -7.83 -26.70 -24.06
N LYS A 15 -8.34 -27.84 -23.58
CA LYS A 15 -9.55 -27.91 -22.76
C LYS A 15 -9.08 -28.32 -21.37
N THR A 16 -9.39 -27.56 -20.33
CA THR A 16 -9.10 -27.93 -18.94
C THR A 16 -10.35 -28.38 -18.23
N ILE A 17 -10.26 -29.47 -17.46
CA ILE A 17 -11.29 -29.89 -16.50
C ILE A 17 -10.78 -29.74 -15.07
N GLY A 18 -11.43 -28.84 -14.31
CA GLY A 18 -11.86 -29.12 -12.94
C GLY A 18 -11.00 -28.62 -11.76
N GLY A 19 -11.59 -27.73 -10.96
CA GLY A 19 -11.20 -27.46 -9.58
C GLY A 19 -12.13 -26.46 -8.89
N ALA A 20 -13.12 -26.98 -8.12
CA ALA A 20 -14.07 -26.33 -7.20
C ALA A 20 -14.77 -25.01 -7.64
N LEU A 21 -16.10 -25.07 -7.74
CA LEU A 21 -17.05 -24.03 -8.20
C LEU A 21 -17.05 -23.78 -9.72
N SER A 22 -17.73 -24.66 -10.47
CA SER A 22 -18.45 -24.37 -11.73
C SER A 22 -17.87 -23.34 -12.72
N GLN A 23 -16.54 -23.23 -12.86
CA GLN A 23 -15.95 -22.33 -13.85
C GLN A 23 -15.91 -23.02 -15.22
N PRO A 24 -16.33 -22.34 -16.31
CA PRO A 24 -16.22 -22.87 -17.66
C PRO A 24 -14.74 -23.13 -18.02
N ALA A 25 -14.52 -24.20 -18.80
CA ALA A 25 -13.22 -24.67 -19.25
C ALA A 25 -12.37 -23.53 -19.84
N VAL A 26 -11.09 -23.46 -19.44
CA VAL A 26 -10.14 -22.47 -19.95
C VAL A 26 -9.80 -22.81 -21.40
N GLU A 27 -10.00 -21.88 -22.33
CA GLU A 27 -9.57 -22.02 -23.73
C GLU A 27 -8.28 -21.20 -23.91
N LEU A 28 -7.12 -21.86 -23.87
CA LEU A 28 -5.84 -21.21 -24.21
C LEU A 28 -5.75 -21.03 -25.72
N ALA A 29 -6.34 -19.97 -26.26
CA ALA A 29 -6.31 -19.68 -27.69
C ALA A 29 -5.04 -18.91 -28.07
N VAL A 30 -4.12 -19.58 -28.78
CA VAL A 30 -2.93 -18.93 -29.35
C VAL A 30 -3.24 -18.38 -30.74
N SER A 31 -2.77 -17.17 -30.99
CA SER A 31 -3.01 -16.37 -32.19
C SER A 31 -1.68 -15.75 -32.64
N VAL A 32 -1.41 -15.70 -33.95
CA VAL A 32 -0.18 -15.09 -34.52
C VAL A 32 -0.59 -14.15 -35.64
N ASP A 33 -0.21 -12.87 -35.53
CA ASP A 33 -0.32 -11.92 -36.64
C ASP A 33 1.02 -11.82 -37.38
N TYR A 34 1.06 -12.35 -38.60
CA TYR A 34 2.26 -12.43 -39.44
C TYR A 34 2.50 -11.17 -40.30
N PHE A 35 1.57 -10.21 -40.33
CA PHE A 35 1.62 -9.06 -41.25
C PHE A 35 1.94 -7.72 -40.57
N ALA A 36 2.04 -7.68 -39.25
CA ALA A 36 2.50 -6.50 -38.54
C ALA A 36 4.03 -6.37 -38.64
N GLU A 37 4.53 -5.13 -38.80
CA GLU A 37 5.98 -4.82 -38.75
C GLU A 37 6.63 -5.34 -37.44
N ASN A 38 5.81 -5.54 -36.40
CA ASN A 38 6.17 -6.19 -35.13
C ASN A 38 5.31 -7.44 -34.92
N LYS A 39 5.91 -8.59 -34.61
CA LYS A 39 5.15 -9.82 -34.35
C LYS A 39 4.54 -9.78 -32.95
N ILE A 40 3.25 -10.09 -32.83
CA ILE A 40 2.53 -10.21 -31.55
C ILE A 40 2.04 -11.65 -31.37
N PHE A 41 2.35 -12.24 -30.20
CA PHE A 41 1.89 -13.57 -29.79
C PHE A 41 0.90 -13.46 -28.65
N PHE A 42 -0.11 -14.34 -28.63
CA PHE A 42 -1.20 -14.29 -27.65
C PHE A 42 -1.32 -15.57 -26.83
N ALA A 43 -1.60 -15.41 -25.54
CA ALA A 43 -2.09 -16.47 -24.64
C ALA A 43 -3.32 -15.94 -23.90
N LEU A 44 -4.29 -16.79 -23.56
CA LEU A 44 -5.53 -16.34 -22.93
C LEU A 44 -6.00 -17.35 -21.89
N ASN A 45 -6.59 -16.84 -20.80
CA ASN A 45 -7.43 -17.62 -19.90
C ASN A 45 -8.67 -16.82 -19.47
N ASN A 46 -9.36 -17.28 -18.44
CA ASN A 46 -10.61 -16.68 -17.95
C ASN A 46 -10.46 -15.23 -17.45
N TYR A 47 -9.23 -14.77 -17.16
CA TYR A 47 -8.96 -13.49 -16.53
C TYR A 47 -7.88 -12.66 -17.23
N VAL A 48 -6.95 -13.28 -17.93
CA VAL A 48 -5.75 -12.64 -18.46
C VAL A 48 -5.59 -12.93 -19.95
N GLU A 49 -5.48 -11.86 -20.75
CA GLU A 49 -5.01 -11.88 -22.13
C GLU A 49 -3.52 -11.49 -22.15
N GLY A 50 -2.64 -12.46 -22.39
CA GLY A 50 -1.21 -12.23 -22.55
C GLY A 50 -0.85 -11.86 -23.99
N LYS A 51 0.00 -10.86 -24.17
CA LYS A 51 0.54 -10.36 -25.44
C LYS A 51 2.07 -10.25 -25.33
N ILE A 52 2.80 -10.78 -26.30
CA ILE A 52 4.24 -10.57 -26.43
C ILE A 52 4.50 -9.71 -27.65
N HIS A 53 5.05 -8.52 -27.45
CA HIS A 53 5.49 -7.65 -28.54
C HIS A 53 6.97 -7.92 -28.85
N ASN A 54 7.27 -8.30 -30.10
CA ASN A 54 8.64 -8.59 -30.54
C ASN A 54 8.96 -7.96 -31.93
N PRO A 55 9.67 -6.83 -31.96
CA PRO A 55 9.97 -6.10 -33.20
C PRO A 55 11.11 -6.70 -34.06
N GLY A 56 11.77 -7.80 -33.64
CA GLY A 56 13.05 -8.24 -34.24
C GLY A 56 13.16 -9.67 -34.77
N ALA A 57 12.07 -10.43 -34.94
CA ALA A 57 12.16 -11.85 -35.25
C ALA A 57 12.54 -12.16 -36.72
N GLY A 58 13.84 -12.08 -37.03
CA GLY A 58 14.48 -12.61 -38.25
C GLY A 58 14.57 -14.14 -38.30
N GLU A 59 14.30 -14.84 -37.19
CA GLU A 59 14.03 -16.28 -37.14
C GLU A 59 12.69 -16.55 -36.46
N ALA A 60 12.13 -17.76 -36.68
CA ALA A 60 10.85 -18.18 -36.15
C ALA A 60 10.90 -18.45 -34.64
N TYR A 61 11.04 -17.40 -33.83
CA TYR A 61 10.77 -17.50 -32.41
C TYR A 61 9.25 -17.47 -32.21
N LEU A 62 8.66 -18.66 -32.23
CA LEU A 62 7.34 -18.90 -31.65
C LEU A 62 7.59 -19.37 -30.22
N PRO A 63 6.94 -18.80 -29.19
CA PRO A 63 6.90 -19.47 -27.89
C PRO A 63 6.40 -20.90 -28.14
N GLU A 64 7.15 -21.90 -27.69
CA GLU A 64 6.68 -23.28 -27.75
C GLU A 64 5.75 -23.48 -26.55
N TYR A 65 4.50 -23.82 -26.82
CA TYR A 65 3.53 -24.14 -25.79
C TYR A 65 3.54 -25.64 -25.59
N HIS A 66 4.11 -26.09 -24.47
CA HIS A 66 4.16 -27.50 -24.11
C HIS A 66 3.01 -27.78 -23.13
N ILE A 67 2.13 -28.70 -23.51
CA ILE A 67 1.05 -29.20 -22.66
C ILE A 67 1.34 -30.69 -22.45
N GLU A 68 2.08 -31.00 -21.39
CA GLU A 68 2.36 -32.39 -21.01
C GLU A 68 1.20 -32.98 -20.17
N ASP A 69 0.52 -32.16 -19.38
CA ASP A 69 -0.70 -32.47 -18.62
C ASP A 69 -1.55 -31.19 -18.45
N GLU A 70 -2.87 -31.31 -18.28
CA GLU A 70 -3.82 -30.16 -18.27
C GLU A 70 -3.55 -29.13 -17.15
N LYS A 71 -2.76 -29.50 -16.14
CA LYS A 71 -2.36 -28.67 -14.99
C LYS A 71 -1.01 -27.98 -15.15
N ASP A 72 -0.28 -28.28 -16.22
CA ASP A 72 1.10 -27.86 -16.46
C ASP A 72 1.28 -27.17 -17.82
N ALA A 73 0.28 -26.41 -18.28
CA ALA A 73 0.44 -25.58 -19.48
C ALA A 73 1.58 -24.57 -19.25
N ARG A 74 2.74 -24.81 -19.86
CA ARG A 74 3.93 -23.95 -19.74
C ARG A 74 4.18 -23.22 -21.04
N ILE A 75 4.50 -21.94 -20.91
CA ILE A 75 4.91 -21.10 -22.04
C ILE A 75 6.44 -21.14 -22.09
N ALA A 76 6.99 -21.97 -22.98
CA ALA A 76 8.43 -22.05 -23.16
C ALA A 76 8.88 -20.97 -24.16
N GLU A 77 9.50 -19.92 -23.63
CA GLU A 77 10.13 -18.86 -24.41
C GLU A 77 11.64 -18.76 -24.16
N GLY A 78 12.21 -19.56 -23.26
CA GLY A 78 13.64 -19.48 -22.94
C GLY A 78 14.00 -18.24 -22.13
N SER A 79 15.30 -17.92 -22.04
CA SER A 79 15.80 -16.87 -21.14
C SER A 79 15.84 -15.49 -21.78
N ILE A 80 15.35 -14.47 -21.07
CA ILE A 80 15.32 -13.07 -21.50
C ILE A 80 15.78 -12.19 -20.33
N ASN A 81 16.88 -11.46 -20.53
CA ASN A 81 17.52 -10.58 -19.52
C ASN A 81 17.56 -11.22 -18.12
N GLY A 82 18.24 -12.37 -18.04
CA GLY A 82 18.54 -13.06 -16.78
C GLY A 82 17.41 -13.88 -16.16
N ILE A 83 16.21 -13.90 -16.76
CA ILE A 83 15.06 -14.68 -16.29
C ILE A 83 14.66 -15.72 -17.32
N ARG A 84 14.37 -16.93 -16.86
CA ARG A 84 13.86 -18.01 -17.69
C ARG A 84 12.34 -17.88 -17.80
N GLU A 85 11.82 -17.79 -19.01
CA GLU A 85 10.38 -17.80 -19.31
C GLU A 85 9.56 -16.68 -18.60
N PRO A 86 10.03 -15.41 -18.57
CA PRO A 86 9.41 -14.33 -17.81
C PRO A 86 7.93 -14.05 -18.13
N PHE A 87 7.49 -14.24 -19.38
CA PHE A 87 6.07 -14.14 -19.75
C PHE A 87 5.24 -15.27 -19.15
N GLY A 88 5.76 -16.51 -19.17
CA GLY A 88 5.09 -17.66 -18.57
C GLY A 88 4.92 -17.50 -17.06
N GLU A 89 5.98 -17.04 -16.39
CA GLU A 89 5.95 -16.69 -14.96
C GLU A 89 4.91 -15.60 -14.68
N ALA A 90 5.01 -14.46 -15.37
CA ALA A 90 4.11 -13.34 -15.14
C ALA A 90 2.64 -13.66 -15.46
N PHE A 91 2.38 -14.44 -16.51
CA PHE A 91 1.03 -14.88 -16.87
C PHE A 91 0.43 -15.76 -15.77
N THR A 92 1.23 -16.66 -15.21
CA THR A 92 0.84 -17.51 -14.08
C THR A 92 0.52 -16.65 -12.86
N TYR A 93 1.41 -15.72 -12.49
CA TYR A 93 1.21 -14.88 -11.31
C TYR A 93 0.06 -13.89 -11.46
N ALA A 94 -0.16 -13.30 -12.63
CA ALA A 94 -1.29 -12.42 -12.90
C ALA A 94 -2.63 -13.15 -12.78
N THR A 95 -2.67 -14.43 -13.20
CA THR A 95 -3.86 -15.27 -13.02
C THR A 95 -4.07 -15.60 -11.55
N GLU A 96 -3.01 -16.05 -10.88
CA GLU A 96 -3.05 -16.46 -9.48
C GLU A 96 -3.55 -15.36 -8.55
N ILE A 97 -3.09 -14.12 -8.71
CA ILE A 97 -3.56 -13.01 -7.86
C ILE A 97 -5.03 -12.69 -8.07
N LEU A 98 -5.53 -12.78 -9.30
CA LEU A 98 -6.94 -12.53 -9.59
C LEU A 98 -7.83 -13.61 -8.97
N ASP A 99 -7.39 -14.87 -9.00
CA ASP A 99 -8.07 -15.97 -8.32
C ASP A 99 -7.99 -15.83 -6.79
N LYS A 100 -6.81 -15.53 -6.24
CA LYS A 100 -6.66 -15.29 -4.79
C LYS A 100 -7.52 -14.14 -4.30
N TYR A 101 -7.56 -13.04 -5.04
CA TYR A 101 -8.41 -11.89 -4.72
C TYR A 101 -9.88 -12.31 -4.73
N ALA A 102 -10.33 -13.00 -5.78
CA ALA A 102 -11.71 -13.47 -5.90
C ALA A 102 -12.10 -14.45 -4.78
N ASN A 103 -11.19 -15.34 -4.38
CA ASN A 103 -11.42 -16.26 -3.28
C ASN A 103 -11.46 -15.56 -1.92
N TYR A 104 -10.63 -14.54 -1.72
CA TYR A 104 -10.58 -13.79 -0.45
C TYR A 104 -11.81 -12.89 -0.26
N TYR A 105 -12.22 -12.16 -1.31
CA TYR A 105 -13.33 -11.20 -1.23
C TYR A 105 -14.68 -11.75 -1.69
N GLY A 106 -14.71 -12.94 -2.30
CA GLY A 106 -15.92 -13.52 -2.89
C GLY A 106 -16.37 -12.83 -4.19
N GLU A 107 -15.61 -11.87 -4.70
CA GLU A 107 -15.92 -11.14 -5.93
C GLU A 107 -14.66 -10.85 -6.76
N ARG A 108 -14.84 -10.73 -8.08
CA ARG A 108 -13.73 -10.46 -9.00
C ARG A 108 -13.23 -9.02 -8.85
N LEU A 109 -11.92 -8.84 -8.96
CA LEU A 109 -11.32 -7.50 -9.00
C LEU A 109 -11.73 -6.71 -10.25
N PHE A 110 -11.95 -7.39 -11.39
CA PHE A 110 -12.31 -6.77 -12.65
C PHE A 110 -13.47 -7.49 -13.35
N ASP A 111 -14.32 -6.68 -13.99
CA ASP A 111 -15.24 -7.16 -15.00
C ASP A 111 -14.52 -7.28 -16.35
N GLY A 112 -14.17 -8.51 -16.75
CA GLY A 112 -13.49 -8.79 -18.01
C GLY A 112 -12.00 -9.13 -17.85
N LEU A 113 -11.26 -9.06 -18.96
CA LEU A 113 -9.86 -9.48 -19.03
C LEU A 113 -8.89 -8.36 -18.63
N VAL A 114 -7.80 -8.75 -17.97
CA VAL A 114 -6.58 -7.96 -17.78
C VAL A 114 -5.62 -8.29 -18.91
N THR A 115 -4.96 -7.30 -19.51
CA THR A 115 -3.92 -7.55 -20.50
C THR A 115 -2.57 -7.70 -19.79
N LEU A 116 -1.80 -8.74 -20.09
CA LEU A 116 -0.38 -8.83 -19.73
C LEU A 116 0.44 -8.58 -21.00
N LEU A 117 1.23 -7.51 -21.05
CA LEU A 117 2.06 -7.17 -22.20
C LEU A 117 3.55 -7.34 -21.85
N LEU A 118 4.21 -8.32 -22.44
CA LEU A 118 5.68 -8.38 -22.44
C LEU A 118 6.21 -7.66 -23.68
N ASP A 119 6.86 -6.52 -23.46
CA ASP A 119 7.46 -5.70 -24.51
C ASP A 119 8.98 -5.95 -24.59
N LYS A 120 9.40 -6.59 -25.69
CA LYS A 120 10.81 -6.96 -25.94
C LYS A 120 11.59 -5.87 -26.68
N ASP A 121 11.03 -4.68 -26.90
CA ASP A 121 11.73 -3.60 -27.59
C ASP A 121 12.80 -2.91 -26.72
N THR A 122 13.95 -3.57 -26.59
CA THR A 122 15.12 -3.05 -25.85
C THR A 122 15.79 -1.85 -26.55
N SER A 123 15.38 -1.50 -27.77
CA SER A 123 15.85 -0.28 -28.45
C SER A 123 15.26 0.98 -27.81
N ILE A 124 14.04 0.85 -27.24
CA ILE A 124 13.32 1.92 -26.56
C ILE A 124 13.63 1.91 -25.06
N TYR A 125 13.65 0.73 -24.45
CA TYR A 125 13.75 0.60 -23.00
C TYR A 125 15.20 0.38 -22.54
N LYS A 126 15.76 1.38 -21.87
CA LYS A 126 17.06 1.27 -21.23
C LYS A 126 16.99 0.36 -19.99
N VAL A 127 16.01 0.59 -19.12
CA VAL A 127 15.86 -0.12 -17.84
C VAL A 127 14.63 -1.02 -17.87
N ALA A 128 14.74 -2.21 -17.27
CA ALA A 128 13.61 -3.11 -17.12
C ALA A 128 12.59 -2.51 -16.15
N ALA A 129 11.31 -2.61 -16.47
CA ALA A 129 10.24 -2.03 -15.67
C ALA A 129 8.97 -2.85 -15.82
N THR A 130 8.20 -2.97 -14.75
CA THR A 130 6.82 -3.45 -14.83
C THR A 130 5.90 -2.33 -14.34
N SER A 131 4.72 -2.20 -14.93
CA SER A 131 3.79 -1.11 -14.60
C SER A 131 2.34 -1.47 -14.91
N TRP A 132 1.42 -1.01 -14.07
CA TRP A 132 -0.01 -0.98 -14.34
C TRP A 132 -0.40 0.21 -15.23
N MET A 133 -1.12 -0.07 -16.32
CA MET A 133 -1.71 0.92 -17.21
C MET A 133 -3.23 0.85 -17.12
N ASN A 134 -3.83 1.80 -16.39
CA ASN A 134 -5.25 1.75 -16.05
C ASN A 134 -6.20 1.89 -17.24
N GLN A 135 -5.84 2.68 -18.27
CA GLN A 135 -6.70 2.94 -19.43
C GLN A 135 -7.09 1.64 -20.15
N ASP A 136 -6.14 0.71 -20.26
CA ASP A 136 -6.30 -0.55 -20.99
C ASP A 136 -6.25 -1.78 -20.06
N ARG A 137 -6.27 -1.58 -18.73
CA ARG A 137 -6.07 -2.62 -17.71
C ARG A 137 -4.91 -3.55 -18.06
N THR A 138 -3.77 -2.94 -18.37
CA THR A 138 -2.59 -3.67 -18.85
C THR A 138 -1.51 -3.69 -17.78
N ILE A 139 -1.00 -4.88 -17.45
CA ILE A 139 0.29 -5.06 -16.79
C ILE A 139 1.34 -5.07 -17.90
N SER A 140 2.14 -4.01 -18.01
CA SER A 140 3.20 -3.90 -19.01
C SER A 140 4.54 -4.27 -18.37
N ILE A 141 5.18 -5.32 -18.87
CA ILE A 141 6.55 -5.73 -18.55
C ILE A 141 7.44 -5.28 -19.72
N LYS A 142 8.34 -4.34 -19.45
CA LYS A 142 9.33 -3.83 -20.39
C LYS A 142 10.65 -4.51 -20.15
N VAL A 143 11.16 -5.18 -21.17
CA VAL A 143 12.49 -5.76 -21.13
C VAL A 143 13.51 -4.63 -21.28
N GLY A 144 14.30 -4.40 -20.24
CA GLY A 144 15.45 -3.51 -20.30
C GLY A 144 16.67 -4.19 -20.88
N LYS A 145 17.75 -3.42 -21.09
CA LYS A 145 19.04 -3.97 -21.47
C LYS A 145 19.72 -4.67 -20.28
N ASP A 146 20.51 -5.69 -20.59
CA ASP A 146 21.19 -6.54 -19.59
C ASP A 146 22.24 -5.80 -18.74
N ASP A 147 22.63 -4.57 -19.11
CA ASP A 147 23.64 -3.75 -18.43
C ASP A 147 23.07 -2.82 -17.33
N PHE A 148 21.75 -2.84 -17.08
CA PHE A 148 21.08 -2.04 -16.05
C PHE A 148 20.77 -2.84 -14.77
N SER A 149 20.36 -2.16 -13.70
CA SER A 149 20.25 -2.72 -12.34
C SER A 149 19.25 -3.87 -12.14
N PHE A 150 18.36 -4.11 -13.10
CA PHE A 150 17.26 -5.04 -12.98
C PHE A 150 17.23 -6.05 -14.13
N LYS A 151 16.91 -7.30 -13.78
CA LYS A 151 16.49 -8.35 -14.71
C LYS A 151 15.08 -8.08 -15.22
N THR A 152 14.56 -8.88 -16.15
CA THR A 152 13.14 -8.80 -16.57
C THR A 152 12.22 -8.95 -15.34
N LEU A 153 11.44 -7.92 -15.01
CA LEU A 153 10.69 -7.85 -13.75
C LEU A 153 9.35 -8.63 -13.78
N SER A 154 9.40 -9.95 -13.96
CA SER A 154 8.24 -10.86 -14.00
C SER A 154 7.87 -11.50 -12.65
N ASP A 155 8.54 -11.12 -11.56
CA ASP A 155 8.38 -11.74 -10.24
C ASP A 155 6.94 -11.74 -9.73
N ARG A 156 6.59 -12.75 -8.91
CA ARG A 156 5.27 -12.86 -8.29
C ARG A 156 4.90 -11.62 -7.50
N SER A 157 5.79 -11.14 -6.62
CA SER A 157 5.51 -9.96 -5.77
C SER A 157 5.38 -8.67 -6.60
N ILE A 158 6.14 -8.56 -7.70
CA ILE A 158 6.06 -7.43 -8.63
C ILE A 158 4.72 -7.44 -9.38
N ILE A 159 4.32 -8.58 -9.93
CA ILE A 159 3.04 -8.69 -10.64
C ILE A 159 1.87 -8.41 -9.69
N TYR A 160 1.93 -8.88 -8.44
CA TYR A 160 0.90 -8.60 -7.45
C TYR A 160 0.86 -7.12 -7.09
N HIS A 161 2.02 -6.48 -6.92
CA HIS A 161 2.12 -5.04 -6.68
C HIS A 161 1.41 -4.25 -7.79
N GLU A 162 1.66 -4.57 -9.06
CA GLU A 162 1.02 -3.87 -10.18
C GLU A 162 -0.49 -4.07 -10.23
N VAL A 163 -0.98 -5.28 -9.92
CA VAL A 163 -2.43 -5.51 -9.77
C VAL A 163 -3.00 -4.68 -8.61
N GLY A 164 -2.23 -4.50 -7.54
CA GLY A 164 -2.58 -3.63 -6.42
C GLY A 164 -2.87 -2.19 -6.85
N HIS A 165 -2.12 -1.65 -7.82
CA HIS A 165 -2.36 -0.28 -8.31
C HIS A 165 -3.76 -0.07 -8.88
N ALA A 166 -4.39 -1.12 -9.39
CA ALA A 166 -5.74 -1.04 -9.92
C ALA A 166 -6.82 -0.80 -8.85
N ILE A 167 -6.55 -1.21 -7.61
CA ILE A 167 -7.51 -1.08 -6.50
C ILE A 167 -7.58 0.39 -6.09
N ASN A 168 -8.77 0.99 -6.24
CA ASN A 168 -9.00 2.42 -6.03
C ASN A 168 -7.97 3.29 -6.80
N TYR A 169 -7.77 2.99 -8.08
CA TYR A 169 -6.89 3.77 -8.94
C TYR A 169 -7.37 5.22 -9.04
N GLN A 170 -6.49 6.16 -8.70
CA GLN A 170 -6.79 7.60 -8.76
C GLN A 170 -6.09 8.28 -9.96
N GLY A 171 -5.12 7.64 -10.61
CA GLY A 171 -4.32 8.27 -11.68
C GLY A 171 -2.85 7.90 -11.57
N VAL A 172 -2.07 8.32 -12.57
CA VAL A 172 -0.60 8.22 -12.52
C VAL A 172 -0.08 9.26 -11.54
N PHE A 173 0.78 8.84 -10.61
CA PHE A 173 1.51 9.72 -9.72
C PHE A 173 2.78 10.21 -10.41
N VAL A 174 2.72 11.42 -10.95
CA VAL A 174 3.91 12.10 -11.50
C VAL A 174 4.71 12.77 -10.39
N ASP A 175 4.06 13.11 -9.29
CA ASP A 175 4.65 13.79 -8.14
C ASP A 175 5.19 12.81 -7.10
N GLU A 176 6.35 13.12 -6.50
CA GLU A 176 6.96 12.34 -5.42
C GLU A 176 6.39 12.73 -4.03
N ASN A 177 5.06 12.84 -3.95
CA ASN A 177 4.32 13.28 -2.76
C ASN A 177 3.87 12.12 -1.85
N PHE A 178 3.21 12.43 -0.74
CA PHE A 178 2.79 11.42 0.23
C PHE A 178 1.73 10.46 -0.32
N ALA A 179 0.74 10.95 -1.07
CA ALA A 179 -0.27 10.10 -1.69
C ALA A 179 0.37 9.05 -2.64
N ALA A 180 1.39 9.46 -3.40
CA ALA A 180 2.15 8.56 -4.25
C ALA A 180 2.94 7.51 -3.42
N ALA A 181 3.57 7.95 -2.33
CA ALA A 181 4.31 7.07 -1.42
C ALA A 181 3.40 6.04 -0.74
N PHE A 182 2.22 6.46 -0.27
CA PHE A 182 1.20 5.58 0.27
C PHE A 182 0.70 4.59 -0.77
N ALA A 183 0.43 5.04 -2.00
CA ALA A 183 -0.05 4.16 -3.06
C ALA A 183 0.94 3.04 -3.38
N GLU A 184 2.23 3.36 -3.48
CA GLU A 184 3.30 2.39 -3.75
C GLU A 184 3.50 1.42 -2.57
N ALA A 185 3.58 1.94 -1.35
CA ALA A 185 3.75 1.12 -0.16
C ALA A 185 2.55 0.20 0.08
N TRP A 186 1.34 0.68 -0.18
CA TRP A 186 0.14 -0.16 -0.09
C TRP A 186 0.16 -1.30 -1.10
N CYS A 187 0.66 -1.07 -2.32
CA CYS A 187 0.81 -2.13 -3.31
C CYS A 187 1.86 -3.16 -2.90
N ASP A 188 2.94 -2.74 -2.22
CA ASP A 188 3.90 -3.66 -1.60
C ASP A 188 3.24 -4.49 -0.46
N VAL A 189 2.39 -3.87 0.37
CA VAL A 189 1.61 -4.58 1.41
C VAL A 189 0.62 -5.58 0.80
N PHE A 190 -0.09 -5.17 -0.25
CA PHE A 190 -0.99 -6.03 -1.02
C PHE A 190 -0.25 -7.26 -1.56
N ALA A 191 0.91 -7.04 -2.18
CA ALA A 191 1.74 -8.11 -2.71
C ALA A 191 2.19 -9.06 -1.59
N CYS A 192 2.75 -8.53 -0.50
CA CYS A 192 3.20 -9.32 0.65
C CYS A 192 2.06 -10.18 1.23
N PHE A 193 0.88 -9.59 1.46
CA PHE A 193 -0.27 -10.33 1.98
C PHE A 193 -0.66 -11.51 1.07
N PHE A 194 -0.87 -11.25 -0.22
CA PHE A 194 -1.33 -12.29 -1.14
C PHE A 194 -0.26 -13.35 -1.49
N VAL A 195 1.03 -13.00 -1.41
CA VAL A 195 2.13 -13.97 -1.51
C VAL A 195 2.09 -14.93 -0.31
N ASN A 196 1.80 -14.42 0.88
CA ASN A 196 1.99 -15.13 2.15
C ASN A 196 0.71 -15.69 2.80
N GLN A 197 -0.43 -15.77 2.09
CA GLN A 197 -1.72 -16.23 2.68
C GLN A 197 -1.69 -17.62 3.34
N ASN A 198 -0.72 -18.47 2.97
CA ASN A 198 -0.61 -19.85 3.43
C ASN A 198 0.59 -20.13 4.34
N VAL A 199 1.31 -19.12 4.81
CA VAL A 199 2.42 -19.30 5.76
C VAL A 199 1.92 -19.74 7.14
N ASN A 200 2.70 -20.50 7.90
CA ASN A 200 2.29 -20.98 9.22
C ASN A 200 3.09 -20.37 10.38
N SER A 201 4.23 -19.76 10.09
CA SER A 201 5.07 -19.09 11.08
C SER A 201 5.48 -17.70 10.59
N PHE A 202 5.87 -16.83 11.52
CA PHE A 202 6.24 -15.45 11.21
C PHE A 202 7.54 -15.39 10.39
N ASP A 203 8.47 -16.29 10.69
CA ASP A 203 9.77 -16.39 10.01
C ASP A 203 9.65 -16.96 8.58
N GLU A 204 8.51 -17.57 8.22
CA GLU A 204 8.20 -18.04 6.86
C GLU A 204 7.68 -16.93 5.94
N ILE A 205 7.35 -15.75 6.48
CA ILE A 205 6.80 -14.66 5.67
C ILE A 205 7.90 -14.08 4.78
N ASP A 206 7.66 -14.07 3.48
CA ASP A 206 8.48 -13.29 2.55
C ASP A 206 8.11 -11.81 2.64
N TRP A 207 8.94 -11.06 3.36
CA TRP A 207 8.85 -9.61 3.53
C TRP A 207 9.49 -8.80 2.40
N SER A 208 9.93 -9.46 1.32
CA SER A 208 10.68 -8.83 0.24
C SER A 208 9.85 -8.66 -1.01
N ILE A 209 10.16 -7.64 -1.79
CA ILE A 209 9.60 -7.39 -3.12
C ILE A 209 10.70 -7.57 -4.15
N GLY A 210 10.48 -8.46 -5.12
CA GLY A 210 11.35 -8.70 -6.27
C GLY A 210 12.70 -9.35 -5.94
N THR A 211 12.73 -10.30 -5.01
CA THR A 211 13.95 -11.05 -4.64
C THR A 211 14.50 -11.84 -5.83
N GLY A 212 15.80 -11.71 -6.11
CA GLY A 212 16.50 -12.34 -7.23
C GLY A 212 16.43 -11.55 -8.55
N TYR A 213 15.69 -10.45 -8.60
CA TYR A 213 15.48 -9.63 -9.81
C TYR A 213 16.37 -8.39 -9.88
N VAL A 214 17.13 -8.12 -8.83
CA VAL A 214 18.22 -7.15 -8.83
C VAL A 214 19.53 -7.85 -9.19
N TYR A 215 20.33 -7.23 -10.05
CA TYR A 215 21.66 -7.78 -10.34
C TYR A 215 22.55 -7.67 -9.09
N PRO A 216 23.26 -8.74 -8.67
CA PRO A 216 24.05 -8.74 -7.43
C PRO A 216 25.09 -7.62 -7.33
N SER A 217 25.56 -7.10 -8.48
CA SER A 217 26.47 -5.96 -8.56
C SER A 217 25.92 -4.65 -7.97
N PHE A 218 24.62 -4.58 -7.68
CA PHE A 218 23.94 -3.40 -7.13
C PHE A 218 23.68 -3.48 -5.62
N GLY A 219 24.24 -4.49 -4.92
CA GLY A 219 24.33 -4.52 -3.46
C GLY A 219 23.05 -4.92 -2.72
N SER A 220 22.01 -5.33 -3.44
CA SER A 220 20.78 -5.92 -2.88
C SER A 220 20.35 -7.09 -3.78
N ASP A 221 19.74 -8.11 -3.19
CA ASP A 221 19.09 -9.20 -3.92
C ASP A 221 17.61 -8.91 -4.21
N LYS A 222 17.02 -7.90 -3.55
CA LYS A 222 15.60 -7.52 -3.65
C LYS A 222 15.42 -6.05 -4.04
N VAL A 223 14.25 -5.72 -4.57
CA VAL A 223 13.89 -4.35 -4.94
C VAL A 223 13.60 -3.53 -3.69
N ARG A 224 12.78 -4.07 -2.78
CA ARG A 224 12.41 -3.44 -1.50
C ARG A 224 12.13 -4.49 -0.42
N SER A 225 12.14 -4.07 0.83
CA SER A 225 11.76 -4.88 1.99
C SER A 225 10.72 -4.16 2.85
N LEU A 226 9.87 -4.96 3.49
CA LEU A 226 8.88 -4.49 4.46
C LEU A 226 9.41 -4.57 5.91
N ASP A 227 10.23 -5.57 6.22
CA ASP A 227 10.80 -5.82 7.55
C ASP A 227 12.08 -5.04 7.84
N HIS A 228 12.85 -4.72 6.79
CA HIS A 228 14.08 -3.94 6.81
C HIS A 228 14.19 -2.94 5.65
N PRO A 229 13.26 -1.97 5.50
CA PRO A 229 13.33 -0.98 4.42
C PRO A 229 14.64 -0.15 4.42
N GLU A 230 15.30 -0.04 5.57
CA GLU A 230 16.59 0.62 5.72
C GLU A 230 17.73 -0.03 4.91
N ASN A 231 17.54 -1.29 4.51
CA ASN A 231 18.48 -2.06 3.70
C ASN A 231 18.18 -1.95 2.19
N ASP A 232 17.12 -1.26 1.79
CA ASP A 232 16.82 -1.01 0.38
C ASP A 232 17.94 -0.20 -0.29
N VAL A 233 18.09 -0.36 -1.62
CA VAL A 233 19.05 0.43 -2.41
C VAL A 233 18.30 1.15 -3.55
N PRO A 234 18.11 2.48 -3.48
CA PRO A 234 18.51 3.38 -2.40
C PRO A 234 17.65 3.20 -1.14
N LYS A 235 18.21 3.59 0.02
CA LYS A 235 17.61 3.42 1.34
C LYS A 235 16.18 3.99 1.43
N SER A 236 15.27 3.20 1.97
CA SER A 236 13.91 3.61 2.32
C SER A 236 13.82 4.02 3.80
N THR A 237 12.76 4.72 4.17
CA THR A 237 12.51 5.12 5.56
C THR A 237 11.97 3.95 6.38
N THR A 238 12.28 3.92 7.68
CA THR A 238 11.58 3.08 8.67
C THR A 238 10.68 3.91 9.58
N ARG A 239 10.94 5.22 9.66
CA ARG A 239 10.16 6.16 10.46
C ARG A 239 9.81 7.42 9.68
N VAL A 240 8.75 8.10 10.10
CA VAL A 240 8.22 9.33 9.49
C VAL A 240 9.25 10.47 9.52
N ASP A 241 9.98 10.64 10.63
CA ASP A 241 10.99 11.70 10.83
C ASP A 241 12.20 11.58 9.91
N GLN A 242 12.38 10.44 9.24
CA GLN A 242 13.45 10.21 8.26
C GLN A 242 13.09 10.74 6.87
N ILE A 243 11.84 11.14 6.62
CA ILE A 243 11.40 11.60 5.30
C ILE A 243 12.04 12.94 4.96
N THR A 244 12.76 12.99 3.85
CA THR A 244 13.31 14.24 3.30
C THR A 244 12.62 14.63 1.99
N PRO A 245 12.65 15.92 1.60
CA PRO A 245 11.96 16.40 0.39
C PRO A 245 12.41 15.70 -0.90
N ASP A 246 13.68 15.35 -1.00
CA ASP A 246 14.35 14.77 -2.18
C ASP A 246 14.15 13.25 -2.34
N MET A 247 13.64 12.57 -1.31
CA MET A 247 13.32 11.14 -1.41
C MET A 247 12.22 10.90 -2.45
N LYS A 248 12.35 9.80 -3.18
CA LYS A 248 11.30 9.34 -4.10
C LYS A 248 10.20 8.63 -3.33
N ARG A 249 9.01 8.55 -3.92
CA ARG A 249 7.81 7.93 -3.33
C ARG A 249 8.05 6.53 -2.77
N TYR A 250 8.83 5.71 -3.48
CA TYR A 250 9.12 4.34 -3.07
C TYR A 250 10.05 4.26 -1.84
N GLN A 251 10.88 5.28 -1.60
CA GLN A 251 11.70 5.41 -0.38
C GLN A 251 10.87 5.95 0.78
N LYS A 252 10.06 6.99 0.52
CA LYS A 252 9.16 7.61 1.51
C LYS A 252 8.15 6.62 2.06
N GLY A 253 7.66 5.69 1.24
CA GLY A 253 6.70 4.66 1.63
C GLY A 253 7.29 3.54 2.51
N GLY A 254 8.60 3.56 2.81
CA GLY A 254 9.23 2.53 3.63
C GLY A 254 8.64 2.40 5.03
N PHE A 255 8.34 3.53 5.70
CA PHE A 255 7.76 3.48 7.04
C PHE A 255 6.35 2.85 7.03
N ILE A 256 5.59 2.99 5.94
CA ILE A 256 4.25 2.38 5.79
C ILE A 256 4.37 0.86 5.65
N ARG A 257 5.36 0.42 4.88
CA ARG A 257 5.71 -1.00 4.77
C ARG A 257 6.15 -1.59 6.11
N TYR A 258 7.01 -0.87 6.82
CA TYR A 258 7.49 -1.25 8.15
C TYR A 258 6.37 -1.26 9.19
N PHE A 259 5.43 -0.32 9.10
CA PHE A 259 4.24 -0.29 9.96
C PHE A 259 3.41 -1.56 9.81
N TYR A 260 3.14 -1.99 8.57
CA TYR A 260 2.44 -3.25 8.34
C TYR A 260 3.19 -4.44 8.96
N HIS A 261 4.50 -4.53 8.75
CA HIS A 261 5.34 -5.56 9.36
C HIS A 261 5.26 -5.54 10.90
N GLN A 262 5.40 -4.38 11.55
CA GLN A 262 5.33 -4.27 13.01
C GLN A 262 3.96 -4.67 13.56
N LEU A 263 2.88 -4.26 12.88
CA LEU A 263 1.52 -4.63 13.26
C LEU A 263 1.32 -6.14 13.19
N VAL A 264 1.73 -6.79 12.10
CA VAL A 264 1.65 -8.27 11.96
C VAL A 264 2.49 -8.95 13.03
N LYS A 265 3.71 -8.48 13.28
CA LYS A 265 4.61 -9.02 14.30
C LYS A 265 3.97 -9.01 15.68
N LYS A 266 3.42 -7.87 16.09
CA LYS A 266 2.77 -7.70 17.40
C LYS A 266 1.49 -8.53 17.51
N LEU A 267 0.64 -8.55 16.47
CA LEU A 267 -0.56 -9.40 16.44
C LEU A 267 -0.19 -10.88 16.56
N SER A 268 0.84 -11.33 15.84
CA SER A 268 1.28 -12.74 15.82
C SER A 268 1.77 -13.26 17.19
N ALA A 269 2.05 -12.37 18.15
CA ALA A 269 2.34 -12.77 19.52
C ALA A 269 1.12 -13.35 20.26
N THR A 270 -0.09 -13.10 19.75
CA THR A 270 -1.36 -13.46 20.43
C THR A 270 -2.34 -14.24 19.55
N MET A 271 -2.12 -14.32 18.24
CA MET A 271 -2.98 -15.05 17.30
C MET A 271 -2.17 -15.78 16.23
N ALA A 272 -2.82 -16.66 15.46
CA ALA A 272 -2.15 -17.37 14.37
C ALA A 272 -1.62 -16.38 13.32
N VAL A 273 -0.44 -16.65 12.74
CA VAL A 273 0.23 -15.73 11.81
C VAL A 273 -0.64 -15.38 10.60
N ARG A 274 -1.41 -16.34 10.08
CA ARG A 274 -2.37 -16.10 8.98
C ARG A 274 -3.48 -15.12 9.37
N GLU A 275 -3.98 -15.25 10.60
CA GLU A 275 -4.99 -14.35 11.15
C GLU A 275 -4.40 -12.95 11.40
N ALA A 276 -3.16 -12.87 11.88
CA ALA A 276 -2.44 -11.61 12.06
C ALA A 276 -2.22 -10.88 10.71
N LEU A 277 -1.79 -11.60 9.67
CA LEU A 277 -1.63 -11.07 8.30
C LEU A 277 -2.95 -10.54 7.75
N SER A 278 -4.03 -11.34 7.82
CA SER A 278 -5.35 -10.94 7.33
C SER A 278 -5.91 -9.75 8.11
N THR A 279 -5.79 -9.76 9.44
CA THR A 279 -6.26 -8.68 10.32
C THR A 279 -5.55 -7.37 10.05
N ALA A 280 -4.22 -7.39 9.91
CA ALA A 280 -3.45 -6.20 9.57
C ALA A 280 -3.78 -5.72 8.13
N TYR A 281 -3.92 -6.65 7.19
CA TYR A 281 -4.20 -6.33 5.79
C TYR A 281 -5.59 -5.69 5.63
N ASP A 282 -6.61 -6.17 6.34
CA ASP A 282 -7.96 -5.60 6.30
C ASP A 282 -7.95 -4.11 6.69
N LEU A 283 -7.19 -3.72 7.72
CA LEU A 283 -7.00 -2.31 8.11
C LEU A 283 -6.37 -1.49 6.96
N PHE A 284 -5.32 -2.03 6.33
CA PHE A 284 -4.67 -1.39 5.19
C PHE A 284 -5.56 -1.33 3.96
N TYR A 285 -6.39 -2.35 3.73
CA TYR A 285 -7.37 -2.36 2.65
C TYR A 285 -8.40 -1.25 2.86
N ASP A 286 -8.90 -1.07 4.08
CA ASP A 286 -9.81 0.02 4.39
C ASP A 286 -9.14 1.40 4.26
N LEU A 287 -7.87 1.55 4.63
CA LEU A 287 -7.09 2.77 4.35
C LEU A 287 -7.10 3.07 2.85
N ARG A 288 -6.83 2.07 2.02
CA ARG A 288 -6.83 2.21 0.57
C ARG A 288 -8.20 2.52 0.00
N LYS A 289 -9.28 1.94 0.52
CA LYS A 289 -10.63 2.13 -0.02
C LYS A 289 -11.29 3.41 0.46
N ASN A 290 -11.04 3.80 1.71
CA ASN A 290 -11.86 4.80 2.39
C ASN A 290 -11.11 6.10 2.76
N ALA A 291 -9.78 6.07 2.91
CA ALA A 291 -8.99 7.27 3.22
C ALA A 291 -8.14 7.76 2.04
N PHE A 292 -7.68 6.85 1.17
CA PHE A 292 -6.80 7.19 0.07
C PHE A 292 -7.42 8.22 -0.89
N SER A 293 -6.68 9.32 -1.09
CA SER A 293 -6.98 10.34 -2.08
C SER A 293 -5.69 10.97 -2.61
N LYS A 294 -5.75 11.64 -3.76
CA LYS A 294 -4.59 12.39 -4.30
C LYS A 294 -4.11 13.52 -3.40
N SER A 295 -5.00 14.04 -2.55
CA SER A 295 -4.72 15.11 -1.60
C SER A 295 -4.33 14.60 -0.22
N MET A 296 -4.19 13.28 -0.03
CA MET A 296 -3.79 12.69 1.25
C MET A 296 -2.45 13.26 1.70
N LYS A 297 -2.37 13.59 2.99
CA LYS A 297 -1.18 14.18 3.59
C LYS A 297 -0.66 13.33 4.73
N LEU A 298 0.64 13.45 4.98
CA LEU A 298 1.33 12.67 6.00
C LEU A 298 0.85 13.04 7.41
N GLU A 299 0.61 14.33 7.65
CA GLU A 299 0.13 14.85 8.93
C GLU A 299 -1.26 14.32 9.34
N ASP A 300 -2.10 13.95 8.37
CA ASP A 300 -3.44 13.44 8.62
C ASP A 300 -3.46 11.90 8.77
N PHE A 301 -2.38 11.22 8.36
CA PHE A 301 -2.36 9.77 8.15
C PHE A 301 -2.61 8.97 9.44
N ALA A 302 -1.99 9.36 10.55
CA ALA A 302 -2.22 8.72 11.85
C ALA A 302 -3.70 8.83 12.29
N GLY A 303 -4.31 10.00 12.05
CA GLY A 303 -5.72 10.22 12.32
C GLY A 303 -6.64 9.39 11.43
N ASP A 304 -6.31 9.24 10.15
CA ASP A 304 -7.08 8.42 9.21
C ASP A 304 -7.04 6.93 9.58
N ILE A 305 -5.88 6.39 9.98
CA ILE A 305 -5.76 5.02 10.51
C ILE A 305 -6.75 4.81 11.65
N TYR A 306 -6.73 5.69 12.64
CA TYR A 306 -7.52 5.51 13.84
C TYR A 306 -9.03 5.75 13.62
N LYS A 307 -9.41 6.68 12.73
CA LYS A 307 -10.81 6.85 12.30
C LYS A 307 -11.36 5.56 11.67
N LEU A 308 -10.60 4.93 10.79
CA LEU A 308 -11.01 3.67 10.15
C LEU A 308 -11.01 2.51 11.14
N TYR A 309 -10.01 2.44 12.03
CA TYR A 309 -9.92 1.46 13.10
C TYR A 309 -11.22 1.38 13.92
N ASN A 310 -11.78 2.54 14.27
CA ASN A 310 -13.05 2.62 14.99
C ASN A 310 -14.28 2.36 14.11
N LYS A 311 -14.30 2.93 12.90
CA LYS A 311 -15.49 2.92 12.03
C LYS A 311 -15.78 1.55 11.42
N PHE A 312 -14.75 0.78 11.09
CA PHE A 312 -14.88 -0.48 10.34
C PHE A 312 -14.70 -1.72 11.23
N GLY A 313 -14.81 -1.58 12.56
CA GLY A 313 -14.82 -2.72 13.49
C GLY A 313 -13.45 -3.37 13.71
N HIS A 314 -12.35 -2.74 13.28
CA HIS A 314 -11.00 -3.25 13.55
C HIS A 314 -10.67 -3.26 15.04
N LYS A 315 -11.28 -2.38 15.83
CA LYS A 315 -11.16 -2.36 17.30
C LYS A 315 -11.54 -3.66 17.99
N ASP A 316 -12.39 -4.47 17.36
CA ASP A 316 -12.80 -5.75 17.91
C ASP A 316 -11.78 -6.88 17.60
N LYS A 317 -10.83 -6.62 16.69
CA LYS A 317 -9.83 -7.59 16.20
C LYS A 317 -8.40 -7.22 16.55
N ILE A 318 -8.09 -5.92 16.59
CA ILE A 318 -6.77 -5.37 16.90
C ILE A 318 -6.87 -4.67 18.25
N PRO A 319 -6.21 -5.19 19.31
CA PRO A 319 -6.12 -4.48 20.57
C PRO A 319 -5.49 -3.10 20.35
N GLU A 320 -6.10 -2.06 20.90
CA GLU A 320 -5.69 -0.69 20.61
C GLU A 320 -4.22 -0.41 20.93
N HIS A 321 -3.74 -0.90 22.07
CA HIS A 321 -2.33 -0.77 22.45
C HIS A 321 -1.38 -1.36 21.39
N VAL A 322 -1.75 -2.49 20.77
CA VAL A 322 -0.96 -3.10 19.67
C VAL A 322 -0.90 -2.19 18.45
N LEU A 323 -2.03 -1.57 18.07
CA LEU A 323 -2.07 -0.63 16.95
C LEU A 323 -1.19 0.60 17.24
N VAL A 324 -1.35 1.19 18.42
CA VAL A 324 -0.62 2.41 18.80
C VAL A 324 0.87 2.14 18.91
N GLU A 325 1.30 1.05 19.54
CA GLU A 325 2.72 0.69 19.60
C GLU A 325 3.31 0.46 18.20
N ALA A 326 2.56 -0.18 17.29
CA ALA A 326 3.01 -0.36 15.90
C ALA A 326 3.11 0.98 15.13
N MET A 327 2.24 1.94 15.44
CA MET A 327 2.31 3.28 14.87
C MET A 327 3.50 4.09 15.44
N ASP A 328 3.75 3.99 16.75
CA ASP A 328 4.90 4.63 17.41
C ASP A 328 6.25 4.09 16.90
N ASP A 329 6.36 2.77 16.64
CA ASP A 329 7.56 2.16 16.05
C ASP A 329 8.00 2.85 14.75
N VAL A 330 7.04 3.43 14.01
CA VAL A 330 7.28 4.14 12.75
C VAL A 330 7.18 5.66 12.87
N GLY A 331 7.00 6.21 14.07
CA GLY A 331 6.87 7.64 14.30
C GLY A 331 5.55 8.24 13.78
N LEU A 332 4.50 7.42 13.68
CA LEU A 332 3.14 7.90 13.50
C LEU A 332 2.52 8.11 14.89
N ASP A 333 2.64 9.31 15.42
CA ASP A 333 1.97 9.64 16.68
C ASP A 333 0.53 10.07 16.38
N PRO A 334 -0.49 9.26 16.76
CA PRO A 334 -1.85 9.75 16.69
C PRO A 334 -1.99 10.86 17.74
N VAL A 335 -2.22 12.11 17.32
CA VAL A 335 -2.39 13.25 18.24
C VAL A 335 -3.79 13.85 18.15
N VAL A 336 -4.37 14.16 19.30
CA VAL A 336 -5.53 15.05 19.41
C VAL A 336 -5.04 16.49 19.49
N THR A 337 -5.50 17.33 18.57
CA THR A 337 -5.25 18.77 18.63
C THR A 337 -6.37 19.48 19.37
N TYR A 338 -6.04 20.07 20.51
CA TYR A 338 -6.91 20.98 21.26
C TYR A 338 -6.62 22.42 20.83
N ARG A 339 -7.63 23.10 20.29
CA ARG A 339 -7.50 24.50 19.86
C ARG A 339 -8.11 25.42 20.91
N PHE A 340 -7.25 26.22 21.54
CA PHE A 340 -7.65 27.16 22.57
C PHE A 340 -7.80 28.53 21.99
N TYR A 341 -8.88 29.21 22.37
CA TYR A 341 -9.06 30.62 22.04
C TYR A 341 -9.38 31.41 23.28
N ASN A 342 -8.56 32.43 23.45
CA ASN A 342 -8.69 33.37 24.52
C ASN A 342 -9.52 34.56 24.05
N GLY A 343 -10.81 34.57 24.42
CA GLY A 343 -11.71 35.71 24.21
C GLY A 343 -11.64 36.74 25.34
N GLY A 344 -10.82 36.51 26.36
CA GLY A 344 -10.63 37.41 27.50
C GLY A 344 -9.71 38.59 27.17
N GLY A 345 -9.68 39.61 28.04
CA GLY A 345 -8.86 40.81 27.86
C GLY A 345 -7.38 40.67 28.27
N TYR A 346 -6.90 39.47 28.60
CA TYR A 346 -5.56 39.22 29.15
C TYR A 346 -4.90 38.02 28.48
N VAL A 347 -3.57 37.96 28.46
CA VAL A 347 -2.80 36.80 27.95
C VAL A 347 -2.97 35.60 28.91
N ALA A 348 -3.02 34.39 28.35
CA ALA A 348 -3.09 33.15 29.11
C ALA A 348 -1.93 32.20 28.75
N ARG A 349 -1.69 31.19 29.58
CA ARG A 349 -0.85 30.03 29.30
C ARG A 349 -1.66 28.78 29.57
N ILE A 350 -1.45 27.73 28.80
CA ILE A 350 -2.10 26.45 28.97
C ILE A 350 -1.05 25.46 29.40
N GLN A 351 -1.39 24.64 30.39
CA GLN A 351 -0.63 23.47 30.75
C GLN A 351 -1.56 22.28 30.60
N VAL A 352 -1.18 21.32 29.77
CA VAL A 352 -1.90 20.07 29.62
C VAL A 352 -1.10 19.00 30.35
N VAL A 353 -1.76 18.26 31.24
CA VAL A 353 -1.20 17.08 31.88
C VAL A 353 -1.94 15.85 31.37
N TYR A 354 -1.22 14.82 30.96
CA TYR A 354 -1.82 13.55 30.54
C TYR A 354 -1.02 12.37 31.08
N ILE A 355 -1.64 11.18 31.10
CA ILE A 355 -0.98 9.93 31.46
C ILE A 355 -0.81 9.11 30.18
N ASP A 356 0.40 8.64 29.90
CA ASP A 356 0.67 7.80 28.72
C ASP A 356 0.30 6.31 28.95
N GLN A 357 0.60 5.48 27.95
CA GLN A 357 0.34 4.04 28.01
C GLN A 357 1.12 3.30 29.09
N GLN A 358 2.27 3.85 29.51
CA GLN A 358 3.13 3.28 30.55
C GLN A 358 2.68 3.73 31.96
N GLY A 359 1.66 4.59 32.04
CA GLY A 359 1.19 5.16 33.30
C GLY A 359 2.03 6.38 33.75
N GLU A 360 2.92 6.88 32.89
CA GLU A 360 3.77 8.03 33.18
C GLU A 360 3.00 9.33 32.95
N THR A 361 3.20 10.30 33.84
CA THR A 361 2.54 11.60 33.76
C THR A 361 3.39 12.57 32.95
N HIS A 362 2.80 13.12 31.90
CA HIS A 362 3.43 14.09 31.01
C HIS A 362 2.80 15.46 31.17
N THR A 363 3.59 16.50 30.94
CA THR A 363 3.14 17.90 30.99
C THR A 363 3.56 18.61 29.71
N ILE A 364 2.61 19.24 29.03
CA ILE A 364 2.84 20.08 27.86
C ILE A 364 2.41 21.51 28.21
N ASP A 365 3.36 22.43 28.20
CA ASP A 365 3.08 23.85 28.37
C ASP A 365 2.95 24.51 26.99
N SER A 366 1.87 25.25 26.77
CA SER A 366 1.72 26.10 25.60
C SER A 366 2.60 27.35 25.72
N HIS A 367 2.93 27.94 24.58
CA HIS A 367 3.33 29.36 24.55
C HIS A 367 2.19 30.26 25.05
N GLN A 368 2.48 31.55 25.26
CA GLN A 368 1.46 32.54 25.63
C GLN A 368 0.34 32.58 24.58
N VAL A 369 -0.89 32.32 25.04
CA VAL A 369 -2.14 32.43 24.27
C VAL A 369 -2.58 33.88 24.30
N SER A 370 -2.26 34.59 23.22
CA SER A 370 -2.65 35.98 23.04
C SER A 370 -4.16 36.13 22.87
N VAL A 371 -4.68 37.27 23.30
CA VAL A 371 -6.10 37.61 23.14
C VAL A 371 -6.49 37.58 21.66
N GLY A 372 -7.57 36.88 21.34
CA GLY A 372 -8.11 36.79 19.99
C GLY A 372 -7.31 35.90 19.02
N ILE A 373 -6.21 35.28 19.46
CA ILE A 373 -5.38 34.40 18.63
C ILE A 373 -5.52 32.96 19.13
N PRO A 374 -6.01 32.03 18.28
CA PRO A 374 -6.05 30.62 18.64
C PRO A 374 -4.65 30.03 18.86
N THR A 375 -4.51 29.11 19.81
CA THR A 375 -3.28 28.34 20.05
C THR A 375 -3.62 26.86 20.07
N ASP A 376 -2.87 26.06 19.32
CA ASP A 376 -3.07 24.62 19.22
C ASP A 376 -2.10 23.90 20.18
N VAL A 377 -2.62 22.92 20.91
CA VAL A 377 -1.84 21.99 21.72
C VAL A 377 -2.13 20.58 21.25
N GLN A 378 -1.09 19.83 20.92
CA GLN A 378 -1.19 18.45 20.45
C GLN A 378 -0.87 17.50 21.60
N ILE A 379 -1.73 16.51 21.82
CA ILE A 379 -1.59 15.48 22.85
C ILE A 379 -1.67 14.12 22.16
N PRO A 380 -0.82 13.13 22.50
CA PRO A 380 -1.01 11.76 22.04
C PRO A 380 -2.43 11.24 22.35
N ILE A 381 -3.05 10.50 21.43
CA ILE A 381 -4.44 10.01 21.56
C ILE A 381 -4.64 9.23 22.84
N VAL A 382 -3.68 8.38 23.20
CA VAL A 382 -3.83 7.57 24.41
C VAL A 382 -3.76 8.42 25.68
N GLY A 383 -2.97 9.50 25.63
CA GLY A 383 -2.98 10.53 26.66
C GLY A 383 -4.29 11.32 26.71
N SER A 384 -5.00 11.44 25.59
CA SER A 384 -6.25 12.21 25.51
C SER A 384 -7.41 11.56 26.28
N GLU A 385 -7.38 10.25 26.51
CA GLU A 385 -8.37 9.54 27.34
C GLU A 385 -8.18 9.79 28.84
N SER A 386 -7.03 10.33 29.25
CA SER A 386 -6.68 10.62 30.64
C SER A 386 -5.97 11.98 30.78
N CYS A 387 -6.42 13.00 30.02
CA CYS A 387 -5.85 14.33 30.07
C CYS A 387 -6.61 15.28 31.03
N THR A 388 -5.87 16.14 31.71
CA THR A 388 -6.37 17.29 32.47
C THR A 388 -5.74 18.56 31.92
N ILE A 389 -6.55 19.60 31.71
CA ILE A 389 -6.06 20.86 31.14
C ILE A 389 -6.15 21.95 32.21
N PHE A 390 -5.03 22.62 32.43
CA PHE A 390 -4.88 23.76 33.32
C PHE A 390 -4.69 25.02 32.48
N VAL A 391 -5.34 26.12 32.86
CA VAL A 391 -5.15 27.42 32.21
C VAL A 391 -4.72 28.42 33.27
N GLN A 392 -3.57 29.05 33.06
CA GLN A 392 -3.10 30.18 33.83
C GLN A 392 -3.46 31.46 33.09
N ILE A 393 -4.23 32.33 33.74
CA ILE A 393 -4.40 33.72 33.31
C ILE A 393 -3.39 34.53 34.10
N ASP A 394 -2.56 35.34 33.42
CA ASP A 394 -1.33 35.96 33.97
C ASP A 394 -1.51 36.78 35.28
N LEU A 395 -2.75 37.01 35.74
CA LEU A 395 -3.09 37.75 36.96
C LEU A 395 -3.65 36.89 38.13
N GLU A 396 -4.05 35.63 37.93
CA GLU A 396 -4.82 34.86 38.95
C GLU A 396 -4.32 33.42 39.23
N GLY A 397 -3.18 33.02 38.67
CA GLY A 397 -2.64 31.65 38.83
C GLY A 397 -3.37 30.60 37.98
N PHE A 398 -2.98 29.32 38.11
CA PHE A 398 -3.59 28.23 37.36
C PHE A 398 -4.98 27.88 37.88
N LYS A 399 -5.96 27.79 36.97
CA LYS A 399 -7.27 27.19 37.22
C LYS A 399 -7.34 25.83 36.53
N THR A 400 -7.89 24.83 37.22
CA THR A 400 -8.05 23.47 36.71
C THR A 400 -9.37 23.33 35.96
N PHE A 401 -9.31 22.84 34.73
CA PHE A 401 -10.48 22.44 33.95
C PHE A 401 -10.44 20.93 33.74
N LYS A 402 -11.42 20.22 34.32
CA LYS A 402 -11.66 18.81 33.98
C LYS A 402 -12.58 18.80 32.77
N LEU A 403 -12.02 18.58 31.59
CA LEU A 403 -12.82 18.39 30.38
C LEU A 403 -13.48 17.01 30.47
N LEU A 404 -14.78 16.95 30.22
CA LEU A 404 -15.49 15.68 29.99
C LEU A 404 -15.30 15.34 28.51
N PHE A 405 -14.86 14.10 28.26
CA PHE A 405 -14.21 13.66 27.02
C PHE A 405 -15.09 13.79 25.75
N PRO A 406 -14.49 14.11 24.59
CA PRO A 406 -15.15 13.95 23.29
C PRO A 406 -15.40 12.48 22.94
N GLU A 407 -16.47 12.24 22.18
CA GLU A 407 -16.43 11.20 21.14
C GLU A 407 -15.28 11.54 20.17
N SER A 408 -14.37 10.60 19.98
CA SER A 408 -13.07 10.77 19.33
C SER A 408 -13.09 11.57 18.00
N PHE A 409 -12.02 12.34 17.75
CA PHE A 409 -11.74 13.10 16.51
C PHE A 409 -12.57 14.33 16.19
N LYS A 410 -12.94 15.14 17.19
CA LYS A 410 -13.28 16.54 16.91
C LYS A 410 -12.18 17.42 17.48
N SER A 411 -11.52 18.21 16.62
CA SER A 411 -10.81 19.39 17.10
C SER A 411 -11.77 20.13 18.01
N GLN A 412 -11.36 20.39 19.25
CA GLN A 412 -12.20 21.08 20.20
C GLN A 412 -11.79 22.52 20.25
N TRP A 413 -12.76 23.40 20.06
CA TRP A 413 -12.56 24.80 20.34
C TRP A 413 -12.94 25.08 21.78
N ILE A 414 -11.94 25.47 22.58
CA ILE A 414 -12.15 25.86 23.97
C ILE A 414 -12.15 27.38 24.01
N LYS A 415 -13.31 27.99 24.25
CA LYS A 415 -13.43 29.43 24.51
C LYS A 415 -13.39 29.71 26.00
N SER A 416 -12.47 30.56 26.42
CA SER A 416 -12.56 31.24 27.71
C SER A 416 -13.08 32.67 27.51
N TRP A 417 -14.06 33.05 28.33
CA TRP A 417 -14.54 34.43 28.41
C TRP A 417 -13.94 35.09 29.64
N GLY A 418 -13.63 36.39 29.55
CA GLY A 418 -12.97 37.14 30.62
C GLY A 418 -13.96 37.68 31.64
N THR A 419 -13.64 37.51 32.93
CA THR A 419 -14.28 38.01 34.16
C THR A 419 -15.60 37.33 34.61
N ILE A 420 -15.46 36.47 35.63
CA ILE A 420 -16.49 35.69 36.36
C ILE A 420 -17.05 34.50 35.56
N PHE A 421 -16.36 33.35 35.58
CA PHE A 421 -16.79 32.19 34.80
C PHE A 421 -17.06 30.93 35.64
N SER A 422 -18.33 30.52 35.54
CA SER A 422 -18.93 29.24 35.88
C SER A 422 -18.08 28.05 35.36
N PRO A 423 -18.12 26.86 35.99
CA PRO A 423 -17.32 25.68 35.64
C PRO A 423 -17.54 25.09 34.24
N GLN A 424 -18.27 25.78 33.37
CA GLN A 424 -18.67 25.30 32.05
C GLN A 424 -17.80 26.01 31.00
N ALA A 425 -16.62 25.45 30.72
CA ALA A 425 -15.99 25.69 29.43
C ALA A 425 -16.94 25.14 28.36
N GLU A 426 -17.43 25.99 27.46
CA GLU A 426 -18.19 25.51 26.31
C GLU A 426 -17.21 24.87 25.34
N ILE A 427 -17.27 23.55 25.25
CA ILE A 427 -16.56 22.75 24.27
C ILE A 427 -17.39 22.75 23.01
N PHE A 428 -16.87 23.37 21.94
CA PHE A 428 -17.49 23.26 20.63
C PHE A 428 -16.74 22.24 19.77
N PRO A 429 -17.46 21.29 19.14
CA PRO A 429 -16.88 20.55 18.02
C PRO A 429 -16.52 21.54 16.91
N PHE A 430 -15.32 21.44 16.34
CA PHE A 430 -14.96 22.18 15.13
C PHE A 430 -15.82 21.68 13.96
N GLU A 431 -16.35 22.61 13.14
CA GLU A 431 -16.97 22.28 11.84
C GLU A 431 -15.91 21.98 10.78
#